data_AF-A0A7Z6QNB4-F1
#
_entry.id   AF-A0A7Z6QNB4-F1
#
_cell.length_a   1.000
_cell.length_b   1.000
_cell.length_c   1.000
_cell.angle_alpha   90.00
_cell.angle_beta   90.00
_cell.angle_gamma   90.00
#
_symmetry.space_group_name_H-M   'P 1'
#
loop_
_entity.id
_entity.type
_entity.pdbx_description
1 polymer ?
#
loop_
_entity_poly.entity_id
_entity_poly.type
_entity_poly.pdbx_seq_one_letter_code
_entity_poly.pdbx_strand_id
1 'polypeptide(L)'
;MKRSKYVQLSLAASVAMAISGCGPTEKTYDLQKKYNFQSVQQCADEKLPVDVCSDAYMTAMAEHRRIAPVYASQADCDADFVAGWCQLDSNGQFIPKLGGFELTAEGQVTQSQVDAANAQAGNAQASGGSGFSTSSLLTGLLIGNMLSSNRNSYRSEPVYRYRDDRGNYGNSTLNQRVSNGATFGRSNQARYGSSNYTNTLRTSSQSSSVASATSRGGFGSKASARSGWGGGGSSS
;
A
#
# COMPACT_ATOMS: atom_id res chain seq x y z
N MET A 1 -63.66 22.78 42.64
CA MET A 1 -62.28 22.54 43.15
C MET A 1 -61.36 22.60 41.93
N LYS A 2 -60.71 23.72 41.54
CA LYS A 2 -59.44 24.33 42.05
C LYS A 2 -58.45 23.24 42.53
N ARG A 3 -57.25 23.03 41.96
CA ARG A 3 -56.22 24.01 41.54
C ARG A 3 -55.27 23.45 40.46
N SER A 4 -55.04 24.22 39.39
CA SER A 4 -53.80 24.17 38.58
C SER A 4 -52.69 24.91 39.35
N LYS A 5 -51.45 24.41 39.28
CA LYS A 5 -50.25 25.09 39.81
C LYS A 5 -49.13 25.09 38.75
N TYR A 6 -49.02 26.25 38.08
CA TYR A 6 -47.82 27.02 37.74
C TYR A 6 -46.51 26.31 37.36
N VAL A 7 -46.26 26.34 36.04
CA VAL A 7 -45.06 26.81 35.31
C VAL A 7 -43.94 27.43 36.16
N GLN A 8 -42.71 26.94 36.00
CA GLN A 8 -41.52 27.80 35.86
C GLN A 8 -40.59 27.22 34.78
N LEU A 9 -40.74 27.77 33.57
CA LEU A 9 -39.86 27.58 32.44
C LEU A 9 -38.64 28.47 32.68
N SER A 10 -37.54 27.90 33.15
CA SER A 10 -36.28 28.63 33.32
C SER A 10 -35.60 28.81 31.97
N LEU A 11 -35.82 29.98 31.37
CA LEU A 11 -35.05 30.54 30.27
C LEU A 11 -33.72 31.09 30.83
N ALA A 12 -32.58 30.53 30.43
CA ALA A 12 -31.26 31.15 30.52
C ALA A 12 -30.46 30.65 29.31
N ALA A 13 -30.46 31.42 28.21
CA ALA A 13 -29.45 32.43 27.88
C ALA A 13 -28.06 31.81 27.61
N SER A 14 -27.90 31.41 26.34
CA SER A 14 -26.72 31.64 25.49
C SER A 14 -25.32 31.35 26.04
N VAL A 15 -24.75 30.24 25.58
CA VAL A 15 -23.40 30.28 25.00
C VAL A 15 -23.55 29.99 23.52
N ALA A 16 -23.29 31.01 22.70
CA ALA A 16 -22.99 30.83 21.29
C ALA A 16 -21.73 29.96 21.22
N MET A 17 -21.91 28.65 20.98
CA MET A 17 -20.79 27.84 20.54
C MET A 17 -20.48 28.26 19.12
N ALA A 18 -19.35 28.98 19.01
CA ALA A 18 -18.73 29.35 17.76
C ALA A 18 -18.68 28.15 16.82
N ILE A 19 -19.14 28.37 15.60
CA ILE A 19 -19.03 27.45 14.48
C ILE A 19 -17.54 27.27 14.18
N SER A 20 -17.01 26.07 14.39
CA SER A 20 -15.78 25.63 13.71
C SER A 20 -15.87 24.12 13.49
N GLY A 21 -16.44 23.70 12.36
CA GLY A 21 -16.25 22.33 11.87
C GLY A 21 -17.28 21.72 10.92
N CYS A 22 -18.55 22.17 10.89
CA CYS A 22 -19.55 21.60 9.96
C CYS A 22 -19.56 22.34 8.62
N GLY A 23 -18.46 22.22 7.86
CA GLY A 23 -18.59 22.22 6.41
C GLY A 23 -19.28 20.91 5.97
N PRO A 24 -19.95 20.85 4.81
CA PRO A 24 -20.37 19.55 4.27
C PRO A 24 -19.13 18.66 4.18
N THR A 25 -19.09 17.58 4.97
CA THR A 25 -18.04 16.58 4.86
C THR A 25 -18.12 16.03 3.44
N GLU A 26 -17.15 16.40 2.61
CA GLU A 26 -17.06 15.92 1.25
C GLU A 26 -17.03 14.39 1.28
N LYS A 27 -17.87 13.74 0.48
CA LYS A 27 -17.91 12.27 0.46
C LYS A 27 -16.59 11.76 -0.08
N THR A 28 -15.94 10.88 0.67
CA THR A 28 -14.73 10.17 0.26
C THR A 28 -15.06 8.73 -0.09
N TYR A 29 -14.39 8.22 -1.12
CA TYR A 29 -14.54 6.85 -1.61
C TYR A 29 -13.18 6.17 -1.57
N ASP A 30 -13.10 5.01 -0.93
CA ASP A 30 -11.91 4.17 -0.97
C ASP A 30 -11.83 3.52 -2.36
N LEU A 31 -10.73 3.78 -3.07
CA LEU A 31 -10.36 3.09 -4.30
C LEU A 31 -9.25 2.11 -3.98
N GLN A 32 -9.52 0.83 -4.19
CA GLN A 32 -8.50 -0.22 -4.18
C GLN A 32 -8.63 -1.03 -5.47
N LYS A 33 -7.57 -1.01 -6.30
CA LYS A 33 -7.52 -1.80 -7.51
C LYS A 33 -6.15 -2.44 -7.71
N LYS A 34 -6.17 -3.72 -8.02
CA LYS A 34 -5.00 -4.57 -8.21
C LYS A 34 -4.84 -4.91 -9.67
N TYR A 35 -3.64 -4.68 -10.19
CA TYR A 35 -3.26 -4.94 -11.57
C TYR A 35 -2.10 -5.92 -11.61
N ASN A 36 -2.09 -6.83 -12.58
CA ASN A 36 -1.00 -7.76 -12.80
C ASN A 36 -0.44 -7.56 -14.20
N PHE A 37 0.83 -7.18 -14.28
CA PHE A 37 1.52 -6.83 -15.51
C PHE A 37 2.73 -7.71 -15.74
N GLN A 38 2.93 -8.17 -16.97
CA GLN A 38 4.12 -8.91 -17.39
C GLN A 38 5.26 -7.95 -17.77
N SER A 39 4.95 -6.71 -18.15
CA SER A 39 5.93 -5.72 -18.59
C SER A 39 5.47 -4.29 -18.32
N VAL A 40 6.43 -3.35 -18.36
CA VAL A 40 6.15 -1.91 -18.23
C VAL A 40 5.24 -1.43 -19.37
N GLN A 41 5.40 -1.98 -20.57
CA GLN A 41 4.56 -1.67 -21.74
C GLN A 41 3.11 -2.03 -21.47
N GLN A 42 2.84 -3.24 -20.95
CA GLN A 42 1.48 -3.67 -20.62
C GLN A 42 0.83 -2.74 -19.58
N CYS A 43 1.61 -2.26 -18.60
CA CYS A 43 1.14 -1.28 -17.63
C CYS A 43 0.81 0.08 -18.27
N ALA A 44 1.64 0.57 -19.19
CA ALA A 44 1.38 1.80 -19.91
C ALA A 44 0.17 1.70 -20.86
N ASP A 45 -0.06 0.52 -21.44
CA ASP A 45 -1.22 0.23 -22.30
C ASP A 45 -2.55 0.34 -21.51
N GLU A 46 -2.54 0.02 -20.21
CA GLU A 46 -3.65 0.27 -19.28
C GLU A 46 -3.84 1.75 -18.91
N LYS A 47 -3.15 2.67 -19.59
CA LYS A 47 -3.22 4.12 -19.36
C LYS A 47 -2.74 4.56 -17.98
N LEU A 48 -1.93 3.73 -17.32
CA LEU A 48 -1.21 4.13 -16.11
C LEU A 48 0.02 4.98 -16.50
N PRO A 49 0.44 5.94 -15.64
CA PRO A 49 1.61 6.76 -15.91
C PRO A 49 2.87 5.91 -16.11
N VAL A 50 3.65 6.18 -17.17
CA VAL A 50 4.83 5.38 -17.53
C VAL A 50 5.91 5.42 -16.44
N ASP A 51 6.04 6.55 -15.74
CA ASP A 51 6.97 6.67 -14.62
C ASP A 51 6.57 5.76 -13.45
N VAL A 52 5.27 5.69 -13.15
CA VAL A 52 4.71 4.77 -12.14
C VAL A 52 4.89 3.32 -12.55
N CYS A 53 4.64 2.98 -13.82
CA CYS A 53 4.85 1.63 -14.34
C CYS A 53 6.31 1.19 -14.26
N SER A 54 7.24 2.09 -14.59
CA SER A 54 8.68 1.82 -14.54
C SER A 54 9.15 1.65 -13.11
N ASP A 55 8.72 2.54 -12.20
CA ASP A 55 9.06 2.48 -10.78
C ASP A 55 8.50 1.22 -10.11
N ALA A 56 7.24 0.88 -10.39
CA ALA A 56 6.62 -0.35 -9.90
C ALA A 56 7.39 -1.60 -10.36
N TYR A 57 7.76 -1.67 -11.64
CA TYR A 57 8.55 -2.78 -12.15
C TYR A 57 9.92 -2.89 -11.48
N MET A 58 10.62 -1.77 -11.30
CA MET A 58 11.91 -1.75 -10.59
C MET A 58 11.78 -2.17 -9.13
N THR A 59 10.73 -1.72 -8.45
CA THR A 59 10.40 -2.10 -7.07
C THR A 59 10.15 -3.60 -6.96
N ALA A 60 9.32 -4.14 -7.85
CA ALA A 60 9.05 -5.58 -7.90
C ALA A 60 10.31 -6.41 -8.20
N MET A 61 11.20 -5.94 -9.06
CA MET A 61 12.49 -6.60 -9.31
C MET A 61 13.41 -6.57 -8.08
N ALA A 62 13.46 -5.45 -7.36
CA ALA A 62 14.25 -5.33 -6.14
C ALA A 62 13.72 -6.30 -5.07
N GLU A 63 12.39 -6.34 -4.88
CA GLU A 63 11.76 -7.29 -3.98
C GLU A 63 11.96 -8.73 -4.44
N HIS A 64 11.88 -9.03 -5.73
CA HIS A 64 12.20 -10.35 -6.26
C HIS A 64 13.59 -10.82 -5.81
N ARG A 65 14.61 -9.97 -5.90
CA ARG A 65 15.96 -10.30 -5.41
C ARG A 65 16.01 -10.52 -3.90
N ARG A 66 15.16 -9.82 -3.14
CA ARG A 66 15.13 -9.88 -1.68
C ARG A 66 14.38 -11.10 -1.14
N ILE A 67 13.26 -11.45 -1.76
CA ILE A 67 12.29 -12.41 -1.20
C ILE A 67 12.04 -13.65 -2.06
N ALA A 68 12.65 -13.78 -3.24
CA ALA A 68 12.47 -15.00 -4.04
C ALA A 68 12.94 -16.25 -3.26
N PRO A 69 12.11 -17.30 -3.17
CA PRO A 69 12.55 -18.55 -2.57
C PRO A 69 13.64 -19.19 -3.42
N VAL A 70 14.66 -19.67 -2.74
CA VAL A 70 15.86 -20.27 -3.31
C VAL A 70 15.83 -21.76 -3.02
N TYR A 71 16.17 -22.56 -4.01
CA TYR A 71 16.06 -24.02 -3.98
C TYR A 71 17.40 -24.66 -4.29
N ALA A 72 17.67 -25.79 -3.64
CA ALA A 72 18.85 -26.60 -3.91
C ALA A 72 18.78 -27.36 -5.25
N SER A 73 17.57 -27.65 -5.74
CA SER A 73 17.37 -28.40 -6.98
C SER A 73 16.31 -27.75 -7.87
N GLN A 74 16.45 -27.96 -9.19
CA GLN A 74 15.45 -27.48 -10.16
C GLN A 74 14.09 -28.14 -9.91
N ALA A 75 14.07 -29.44 -9.60
CA ALA A 75 12.84 -30.18 -9.36
C ALA A 75 12.04 -29.62 -8.17
N ASP A 76 12.72 -29.24 -7.08
CA ASP A 76 12.07 -28.62 -5.91
C ASP A 76 11.44 -27.26 -6.27
N CYS A 77 12.14 -26.46 -7.08
CA CYS A 77 11.65 -25.15 -7.53
C CYS A 77 10.47 -25.30 -8.49
N ASP A 78 10.61 -26.17 -9.50
CA ASP A 78 9.59 -26.43 -10.52
C ASP A 78 8.31 -27.03 -9.90
N ALA A 79 8.43 -27.78 -8.79
CA ALA A 79 7.29 -28.32 -8.05
C ALA A 79 6.46 -27.25 -7.33
N ASP A 80 7.09 -26.19 -6.80
CA ASP A 80 6.40 -25.10 -6.10
C ASP A 80 5.89 -24.01 -7.07
N PHE A 81 6.43 -23.95 -8.28
CA PHE A 81 6.08 -22.98 -9.32
C PHE A 81 5.58 -23.67 -10.59
N VAL A 82 6.36 -23.69 -11.66
CA VAL A 82 6.03 -24.28 -12.95
C VAL A 82 7.30 -24.90 -13.53
N ALA A 83 7.15 -26.07 -14.17
CA ALA A 83 8.24 -26.76 -14.85
C ALA A 83 8.99 -25.85 -15.85
N GLY A 84 10.32 -25.77 -15.74
CA GLY A 84 11.17 -24.95 -16.60
C GLY A 84 11.07 -23.43 -16.36
N TRP A 85 10.31 -23.01 -15.34
CA TRP A 85 10.16 -21.60 -14.98
C TRP A 85 11.17 -21.13 -13.92
N CYS A 86 12.01 -22.03 -13.41
CA CYS A 86 13.12 -21.68 -12.54
C CYS A 86 14.40 -21.38 -13.34
N GLN A 87 15.29 -20.61 -12.74
CA GLN A 87 16.60 -20.22 -13.28
C GLN A 87 17.67 -20.37 -12.21
N LEU A 88 18.92 -20.53 -12.64
CA LEU A 88 20.07 -20.48 -11.74
C LEU A 88 20.37 -19.02 -11.36
N ASP A 89 20.59 -18.78 -10.07
CA ASP A 89 21.15 -17.53 -9.58
C ASP A 89 22.69 -17.53 -9.71
N SER A 90 23.33 -16.42 -9.33
CA SER A 90 24.79 -16.29 -9.38
C SER A 90 25.54 -17.26 -8.45
N ASN A 91 24.85 -17.86 -7.48
CA ASN A 91 25.40 -18.82 -6.53
C ASN A 91 25.16 -20.28 -6.96
N GLY A 92 24.59 -20.51 -8.15
CA GLY A 92 24.25 -21.84 -8.64
C GLY A 92 23.00 -22.45 -7.98
N GLN A 93 22.19 -21.64 -7.29
CA GLN A 93 20.95 -22.06 -6.67
C GLN A 93 19.76 -21.77 -7.58
N PHE A 94 18.66 -22.51 -7.44
CA PHE A 94 17.49 -22.33 -8.28
C PHE A 94 16.52 -21.32 -7.68
N ILE A 95 16.13 -20.30 -8.45
CA ILE A 95 15.12 -19.32 -8.07
C ILE A 95 14.01 -19.28 -9.14
N PRO A 96 12.76 -18.98 -8.78
CA PRO A 96 11.69 -18.82 -9.76
C PRO A 96 11.94 -17.58 -10.62
N LYS A 97 11.65 -17.66 -11.92
CA LYS A 97 11.69 -16.47 -12.79
C LYS A 97 10.57 -15.51 -12.41
N LEU A 98 10.91 -14.22 -12.38
CA LEU A 98 9.93 -13.15 -12.27
C LEU A 98 8.99 -13.20 -13.48
N GLY A 99 7.70 -13.44 -13.23
CA GLY A 99 6.68 -13.47 -14.27
C GLY A 99 6.11 -12.10 -14.61
N GLY A 100 6.40 -11.10 -13.78
CA GLY A 100 5.88 -9.74 -13.91
C GLY A 100 5.87 -9.03 -12.57
N PHE A 101 5.03 -8.01 -12.47
CA PHE A 101 4.81 -7.24 -11.27
C PHE A 101 3.32 -6.99 -11.07
N GLU A 102 2.95 -6.90 -9.82
CA GLU A 102 1.66 -6.44 -9.41
C GLU A 102 1.75 -4.96 -9.08
N LEU A 103 0.70 -4.21 -9.40
CA LEU A 103 0.51 -2.86 -8.95
C LEU A 103 -0.84 -2.78 -8.24
N THR A 104 -0.81 -2.55 -6.93
CA THR A 104 -2.01 -2.29 -6.14
C THR A 104 -2.09 -0.80 -5.90
N ALA A 105 -3.06 -0.14 -6.53
CA ALA A 105 -3.40 1.25 -6.28
C ALA A 105 -4.44 1.30 -5.16
N GLU A 106 -4.12 2.02 -4.09
CA GLU A 106 -4.95 2.17 -2.90
C GLU A 106 -4.96 3.63 -2.43
N GLY A 107 -6.14 4.18 -2.18
CA GLY A 107 -6.28 5.55 -1.71
C GLY A 107 -7.73 5.99 -1.58
N GLN A 108 -7.92 7.22 -1.11
CA GLN A 108 -9.22 7.86 -0.99
C GLN A 108 -9.38 8.94 -2.05
N VAL A 109 -10.50 8.91 -2.76
CA VAL A 109 -10.89 9.98 -3.69
C VAL A 109 -12.11 10.72 -3.17
N THR A 110 -12.15 12.02 -3.39
CA THR A 110 -13.29 12.84 -2.99
C THR A 110 -14.36 12.87 -4.08
N GLN A 111 -15.61 13.18 -3.71
CA GLN A 111 -16.71 13.32 -4.67
C GLN A 111 -16.38 14.33 -5.78
N SER A 112 -15.73 15.45 -5.45
CA SER A 112 -15.32 16.42 -6.48
C SER A 112 -14.31 15.84 -7.48
N GLN A 113 -13.40 14.98 -7.04
CA GLN A 113 -12.45 14.29 -7.93
C GLN A 113 -13.18 13.29 -8.84
N VAL A 114 -14.17 12.57 -8.32
CA VAL A 114 -15.02 11.67 -9.13
C VAL A 114 -15.82 12.46 -10.16
N ASP A 115 -16.40 13.60 -9.76
CA ASP A 115 -17.19 14.45 -10.67
C ASP A 115 -16.32 15.11 -11.74
N ALA A 116 -15.11 15.57 -11.37
CA ALA A 116 -14.13 16.12 -12.31
C ALA A 116 -13.66 15.05 -13.32
N ALA A 117 -13.40 13.83 -12.85
CA ALA A 117 -13.01 12.71 -13.71
C ALA A 117 -14.17 12.28 -14.63
N ASN A 118 -15.41 12.31 -14.15
CA ASN A 118 -16.61 12.07 -14.96
C ASN A 118 -16.78 13.14 -16.05
N ALA A 119 -16.53 14.41 -15.75
CA ALA A 119 -16.57 15.49 -16.74
C ALA A 119 -15.49 15.34 -17.82
N GLN A 120 -14.31 14.84 -17.45
CA GLN A 120 -13.23 14.53 -18.39
C GLN A 120 -13.56 13.28 -19.24
N ALA A 121 -14.15 12.25 -18.64
CA ALA A 121 -14.59 11.04 -19.33
C ALA A 121 -15.76 11.30 -20.30
N GLY A 122 -16.65 12.24 -19.98
CA GLY A 122 -17.75 12.67 -20.86
C GLY A 122 -17.26 13.30 -22.18
N ASN A 123 -16.07 13.89 -22.20
CA ASN A 123 -15.44 14.40 -23.43
C ASN A 123 -14.64 13.33 -24.21
N ALA A 124 -14.31 12.19 -23.59
CA ALA A 124 -13.67 11.06 -24.28
C ALA A 124 -14.67 10.22 -25.11
N GLN A 125 -15.97 10.41 -24.91
CA GLN A 125 -17.06 9.75 -25.65
C GLN A 125 -17.26 10.30 -27.08
N ALA A 126 -16.45 11.27 -27.53
CA ALA A 126 -16.55 11.86 -28.87
C ALA A 126 -15.68 11.16 -29.94
N SER A 127 -14.87 10.14 -29.59
CA SER A 127 -14.05 9.44 -30.58
C SER A 127 -13.83 7.96 -30.23
N GLY A 128 -14.45 7.07 -31.01
CA GLY A 128 -14.04 5.66 -31.12
C GLY A 128 -14.94 4.67 -30.37
N GLY A 129 -15.60 3.81 -31.15
CA GLY A 129 -16.62 2.88 -30.67
C GLY A 129 -16.10 1.56 -30.07
N SER A 130 -17.09 0.82 -29.56
CA SER A 130 -17.10 -0.61 -29.26
C SER A 130 -16.43 -1.08 -27.95
N GLY A 131 -17.26 -1.44 -26.97
CA GLY A 131 -16.95 -2.48 -25.98
C GLY A 131 -16.29 -2.07 -24.66
N PHE A 132 -15.88 -0.81 -24.48
CA PHE A 132 -15.17 -0.40 -23.26
C PHE A 132 -16.14 0.08 -22.16
N SER A 133 -16.15 -0.57 -20.99
CA SER A 133 -16.97 -0.11 -19.86
C SER A 133 -16.49 1.27 -19.41
N THR A 134 -17.34 2.29 -19.56
CA THR A 134 -17.07 3.69 -19.14
C THR A 134 -16.59 3.78 -17.69
N SER A 135 -17.06 2.89 -16.81
CA SER A 135 -16.61 2.76 -15.43
C SER A 135 -15.13 2.37 -15.30
N SER A 136 -14.60 1.53 -16.19
CA SER A 136 -13.18 1.16 -16.20
C SER A 136 -12.29 2.31 -16.63
N LEU A 137 -12.79 3.18 -17.53
CA LEU A 137 -12.04 4.34 -18.07
C LEU A 137 -11.92 5.36 -16.96
N LEU A 138 -13.08 5.67 -16.36
CA LEU A 138 -13.20 6.56 -15.24
C LEU A 138 -12.29 6.11 -14.11
N THR A 139 -12.38 4.85 -13.71
CA THR A 139 -11.53 4.28 -12.65
C THR A 139 -10.05 4.36 -13.01
N GLY A 140 -9.68 4.07 -14.27
CA GLY A 140 -8.31 4.19 -14.76
C GLY A 140 -7.79 5.63 -14.72
N LEU A 141 -8.62 6.60 -15.10
CA LEU A 141 -8.28 8.03 -15.07
C LEU A 141 -8.13 8.55 -13.64
N LEU A 142 -9.04 8.18 -12.74
CA LEU A 142 -8.98 8.50 -11.31
C LEU A 142 -7.72 7.93 -10.67
N ILE A 143 -7.45 6.64 -10.91
CA ILE A 143 -6.23 5.98 -10.43
C ILE A 143 -4.99 6.65 -11.04
N GLY A 144 -4.97 6.92 -12.34
CA GLY A 144 -3.85 7.59 -13.00
C GLY A 144 -3.54 8.95 -12.40
N ASN A 145 -4.56 9.77 -12.13
CA ASN A 145 -4.40 11.07 -11.49
C ASN A 145 -3.95 10.95 -10.02
N MET A 146 -4.47 9.96 -9.29
CA MET A 146 -4.05 9.66 -7.92
C MET A 146 -2.58 9.23 -7.86
N LEU A 147 -2.17 8.29 -8.72
CA LEU A 147 -0.81 7.79 -8.81
C LEU A 147 0.20 8.88 -9.21
N SER A 148 -0.21 9.75 -10.13
CA SER A 148 0.59 10.92 -10.55
C SER A 148 0.76 11.94 -9.41
N SER A 149 -0.31 12.17 -8.64
CA SER A 149 -0.30 13.15 -7.54
C SER A 149 0.40 12.64 -6.28
N ASN A 150 0.34 11.33 -6.01
CA ASN A 150 0.86 10.74 -4.80
C ASN A 150 1.45 9.34 -5.08
N ARG A 151 2.78 9.24 -5.12
CA ARG A 151 3.47 7.96 -5.35
C ARG A 151 3.33 6.95 -4.20
N ASN A 152 2.88 7.38 -3.03
CA ASN A 152 2.60 6.49 -1.90
C ASN A 152 1.24 5.80 -2.01
N SER A 153 0.42 6.17 -3.01
CA SER A 153 -0.91 5.59 -3.28
C SER A 153 -0.85 4.26 -4.06
N TYR A 154 0.34 3.71 -4.28
CA TYR A 154 0.48 2.34 -4.77
C TYR A 154 1.52 1.51 -4.03
N ARG A 155 1.39 0.21 -4.23
CA ARG A 155 2.33 -0.84 -3.85
C ARG A 155 2.66 -1.65 -5.09
N SER A 156 3.89 -2.16 -5.14
CA SER A 156 4.27 -3.12 -6.17
C SER A 156 4.94 -4.35 -5.56
N GLU A 157 4.55 -5.52 -6.06
CA GLU A 157 5.05 -6.81 -5.61
C GLU A 157 5.47 -7.68 -6.81
N PRO A 158 6.47 -8.56 -6.65
CA PRO A 158 6.86 -9.50 -7.70
C PRO A 158 5.79 -10.58 -7.90
N VAL A 159 5.46 -10.83 -9.16
CA VAL A 159 4.47 -11.85 -9.56
C VAL A 159 5.19 -13.05 -10.14
N TYR A 160 4.76 -14.23 -9.73
CA TYR A 160 5.32 -15.49 -10.19
C TYR A 160 4.24 -16.37 -10.81
N ARG A 161 4.65 -17.11 -11.83
CA ARG A 161 3.81 -18.16 -12.40
C ARG A 161 3.84 -19.36 -11.47
N TYR A 162 2.69 -19.97 -11.25
CA TYR A 162 2.60 -21.17 -10.45
C TYR A 162 1.59 -22.15 -11.04
N ARG A 163 1.69 -23.39 -10.59
CA ARG A 163 0.70 -24.44 -10.78
C ARG A 163 0.06 -24.74 -9.43
N ASP A 164 -1.26 -24.74 -9.38
CA ASP A 164 -1.99 -25.12 -8.16
C ASP A 164 -2.08 -26.64 -8.00
N ASP A 165 -2.63 -27.10 -6.87
CA ASP A 165 -2.78 -28.54 -6.57
C ASP A 165 -3.73 -29.27 -7.55
N ARG A 166 -4.61 -28.53 -8.24
CA ARG A 166 -5.50 -29.06 -9.29
C ARG A 166 -4.81 -29.13 -10.65
N GLY A 167 -3.59 -28.59 -10.75
CA GLY A 167 -2.79 -28.56 -11.96
C GLY A 167 -3.04 -27.35 -12.85
N ASN A 168 -3.84 -26.37 -12.42
CA ASN A 168 -4.13 -25.14 -13.16
C ASN A 168 -2.98 -24.15 -13.01
N TYR A 169 -2.69 -23.43 -14.10
CA TYR A 169 -1.68 -22.38 -14.10
C TYR A 169 -2.28 -21.04 -13.68
N GLY A 170 -1.55 -20.30 -12.85
CA GLY A 170 -1.91 -18.96 -12.40
C GLY A 170 -0.70 -18.07 -12.20
N ASN A 171 -0.97 -16.79 -11.98
CA ASN A 171 0.02 -15.78 -11.63
C ASN A 171 -0.36 -15.18 -10.28
N SER A 172 0.57 -15.12 -9.34
CA SER A 172 0.32 -14.54 -8.02
C SER A 172 1.60 -14.06 -7.36
N THR A 173 1.45 -13.12 -6.42
CA THR A 173 2.56 -12.67 -5.57
C THR A 173 2.84 -13.72 -4.49
N LEU A 174 4.07 -13.73 -3.96
CA LEU A 174 4.44 -14.68 -2.91
C LEU A 174 3.59 -14.47 -1.65
N ASN A 175 3.31 -13.22 -1.30
CA ASN A 175 2.48 -12.87 -0.16
C ASN A 175 1.08 -13.50 -0.27
N GLN A 176 0.43 -13.33 -1.41
CA GLN A 176 -0.90 -13.89 -1.64
C GLN A 176 -0.87 -15.42 -1.56
N ARG A 177 0.18 -16.06 -2.09
CA ARG A 177 0.33 -17.53 -1.98
C ARG A 177 0.48 -17.98 -0.53
N VAL A 178 1.29 -17.29 0.28
CA VAL A 178 1.41 -17.60 1.72
C VAL A 178 0.10 -17.35 2.46
N SER A 179 -0.62 -16.30 2.12
CA SER A 179 -1.95 -16.01 2.67
C SER A 179 -2.96 -17.10 2.32
N ASN A 180 -2.81 -17.73 1.15
CA ASN A 180 -3.58 -18.88 0.70
C ASN A 180 -3.04 -20.24 1.23
N GLY A 181 -2.04 -20.23 2.11
CA GLY A 181 -1.52 -21.44 2.77
C GLY A 181 -0.25 -22.04 2.18
N ALA A 182 0.37 -21.44 1.16
CA ALA A 182 1.65 -21.91 0.64
C ALA A 182 2.79 -21.69 1.66
N THR A 183 3.63 -22.70 1.87
CA THR A 183 4.71 -22.66 2.86
C THR A 183 6.11 -22.63 2.25
N PHE A 184 6.24 -22.93 0.96
CA PHE A 184 7.53 -23.04 0.25
C PHE A 184 8.53 -23.97 0.96
N GLY A 185 8.06 -25.04 1.62
CA GLY A 185 8.89 -25.92 2.46
C GLY A 185 10.05 -26.62 1.74
N ARG A 186 10.07 -26.61 0.41
CA ARG A 186 11.18 -27.13 -0.40
C ARG A 186 12.30 -26.11 -0.61
N SER A 187 12.05 -24.83 -0.34
CA SER A 187 13.05 -23.78 -0.41
C SER A 187 14.03 -23.84 0.76
N ASN A 188 15.27 -23.41 0.51
CA ASN A 188 16.34 -23.33 1.50
C ASN A 188 15.93 -22.38 2.64
N GLN A 189 15.30 -21.26 2.35
CA GLN A 189 14.84 -20.32 3.37
C GLN A 189 13.79 -20.93 4.30
N ALA A 190 12.86 -21.72 3.79
CA ALA A 190 11.87 -22.40 4.62
C ALA A 190 12.50 -23.57 5.42
N ARG A 191 13.48 -24.27 4.86
CA ARG A 191 14.19 -25.40 5.52
C ARG A 191 15.09 -24.92 6.67
N TYR A 192 15.79 -23.79 6.51
CA TYR A 192 16.76 -23.28 7.49
C TYR A 192 16.24 -22.11 8.34
N GLY A 193 15.07 -21.54 8.01
CA GLY A 193 14.53 -20.33 8.65
C GLY A 193 13.00 -20.28 8.80
N SER A 194 12.35 -21.46 8.84
CA SER A 194 10.90 -21.70 8.67
C SER A 194 9.93 -20.71 9.35
N SER A 195 10.22 -20.25 10.58
CA SER A 195 9.31 -19.35 11.31
C SER A 195 9.35 -17.88 10.81
N ASN A 196 10.45 -17.46 10.16
CA ASN A 196 10.64 -16.07 9.74
C ASN A 196 10.38 -15.85 8.24
N TYR A 197 10.52 -16.86 7.38
CA TYR A 197 10.43 -16.64 5.93
C TYR A 197 9.00 -16.29 5.47
N THR A 198 8.00 -17.10 5.85
CA THR A 198 6.59 -16.81 5.54
C THR A 198 6.11 -15.52 6.20
N ASN A 199 6.65 -15.17 7.37
CA ASN A 199 6.41 -13.88 8.01
C ASN A 199 7.01 -12.72 7.20
N THR A 200 8.25 -12.86 6.72
CA THR A 200 8.91 -11.85 5.86
C THR A 200 8.11 -11.61 4.59
N LEU A 201 7.56 -12.67 3.99
CA LEU A 201 6.68 -12.56 2.81
C LEU A 201 5.39 -11.81 3.13
N ARG A 202 4.80 -12.02 4.31
CA ARG A 202 3.60 -11.31 4.77
C ARG A 202 3.85 -9.83 5.05
N THR A 203 4.99 -9.51 5.67
CA THR A 203 5.37 -8.12 5.97
C THR A 203 5.83 -7.37 4.72
N SER A 204 6.30 -8.07 3.68
CA SER A 204 6.73 -7.48 2.40
C SER A 204 5.62 -6.72 1.64
N SER A 205 4.34 -7.05 1.84
CA SER A 205 3.23 -6.35 1.17
C SER A 205 2.90 -5.01 1.82
N GLN A 206 3.24 -4.87 3.10
CA GLN A 206 3.19 -3.60 3.78
C GLN A 206 4.50 -2.93 3.41
N SER A 207 4.45 -1.97 2.48
CA SER A 207 5.61 -1.11 2.22
C SER A 207 6.20 -0.74 3.57
N SER A 208 7.48 -1.04 3.76
CA SER A 208 8.24 -0.35 4.76
C SER A 208 8.18 1.12 4.37
N SER A 209 7.21 1.86 4.91
CA SER A 209 7.48 3.23 5.25
C SER A 209 8.77 3.12 6.05
N VAL A 210 9.83 3.72 5.53
CA VAL A 210 11.02 3.92 6.35
C VAL A 210 10.45 4.64 7.54
N ALA A 211 10.25 3.93 8.65
CA ALA A 211 9.97 4.55 9.92
C ALA A 211 11.21 5.41 10.09
N SER A 212 11.09 6.71 9.80
CA SER A 212 12.08 7.69 10.17
C SER A 212 12.35 7.34 11.61
N ALA A 213 13.51 6.73 11.86
CA ALA A 213 13.91 6.40 13.21
C ALA A 213 13.97 7.78 13.85
N THR A 214 12.90 8.13 14.56
CA THR A 214 12.84 9.32 15.39
C THR A 214 14.09 9.19 16.22
N SER A 215 15.04 10.06 15.90
CA SER A 215 16.35 10.14 16.51
C SER A 215 16.11 10.06 17.99
N ARG A 216 16.44 8.91 18.58
CA ARG A 216 16.25 8.70 20.02
C ARG A 216 17.08 9.76 20.69
N GLY A 217 16.35 10.67 21.33
CA GLY A 217 16.81 11.95 21.80
C GLY A 217 18.11 11.87 22.60
N GLY A 218 18.84 12.97 22.51
CA GLY A 218 20.17 13.13 23.06
C GLY A 218 20.29 12.72 24.52
N PHE A 219 21.20 11.78 24.75
CA PHE A 219 21.98 11.76 25.98
C PHE A 219 23.01 12.88 25.89
N GLY A 220 22.89 13.92 26.74
CA GLY A 220 24.02 14.80 27.05
C GLY A 220 23.79 16.31 27.04
N SER A 221 22.58 16.81 26.77
CA SER A 221 22.32 18.26 26.85
C SER A 221 21.40 18.56 28.02
N LYS A 222 21.97 18.97 29.16
CA LYS A 222 21.45 19.88 30.21
C LYS A 222 21.93 19.43 31.61
N ALA A 223 23.23 19.54 31.90
CA ALA A 223 23.62 19.81 33.28
C ALA A 223 23.48 21.32 33.47
N SER A 224 22.47 21.71 34.25
CA SER A 224 22.10 23.07 34.58
C SER A 224 23.29 23.86 35.14
N ALA A 225 23.55 24.99 34.50
CA ALA A 225 24.42 26.05 34.99
C ALA A 225 23.91 26.51 36.36
N ARG A 226 24.78 26.44 37.37
CA ARG A 226 24.54 26.96 38.72
C ARG A 226 25.09 28.39 38.74
N SER A 227 24.23 29.35 38.48
CA SER A 227 24.41 30.76 38.82
C SER A 227 23.14 31.13 39.58
N GLY A 228 23.15 31.43 40.87
CA GLY A 228 23.86 32.57 41.46
C GLY A 228 22.83 33.64 41.82
N TRP A 229 22.19 33.49 42.98
CA TRP A 229 21.41 34.52 43.71
C TRP A 229 21.82 34.31 45.18
N GLY A 230 22.61 35.17 45.83
CA GLY A 230 22.28 36.53 46.27
C GLY A 230 21.41 36.44 47.54
N GLY A 231 21.73 36.96 48.72
CA GLY A 231 22.81 37.78 49.23
C GLY A 231 22.70 37.79 50.78
N GLY A 232 23.76 38.24 51.45
CA GLY A 232 23.82 38.32 52.91
C GLY A 232 22.94 39.43 53.50
N GLY A 233 22.55 39.25 54.76
CA GLY A 233 21.86 40.24 55.58
C GLY A 233 21.98 39.88 57.06
N SER A 234 22.76 40.70 57.76
CA SER A 234 23.12 40.70 59.19
C SER A 234 21.99 41.09 60.14
N SER A 235 22.16 40.71 61.43
CA SER A 235 21.57 41.23 62.70
C SER A 235 21.01 40.06 63.52
N SER A 236 21.29 39.86 64.82
CA SER A 236 21.97 40.61 65.88
C SER A 236 22.67 39.63 66.82
#